data_AF-A0A9W9YZ45-F1
#
_entry.id   AF-A0A9W9YZ45-F1
#
_cell.length_a   1.000
_cell.length_b   1.000
_cell.length_c   1.000
_cell.angle_alpha   90.00
_cell.angle_beta   90.00
_cell.angle_gamma   90.00
#
_symmetry.space_group_name_H-M   'P 1'
#
loop_
_entity.id
_entity.type
_entity.pdbx_description
1 polymer ?
#
loop_
_entity_poly.entity_id
_entity_poly.type
_entity_poly.pdbx_seq_one_letter_code
_entity_poly.pdbx_strand_id
1 'polypeptide(L)'
;MIRGTTLLAMAVVLGLACVFGKGTDTKKGQESTHILLNIDPNVADGPGDKEKKDGHVNDPYWGHRSRKSRYRRPYPSRRRSYPSRRPYPSHTKPPYHTHKPYPTQGPCSSSRPAGATWVNEWHGKLFFECLRGQSLTHIKSDFRDCQKDRIWAFGCGYNEASKESCHWTHGYANQEKEGIFFNCPNHGFISGFDSIYTSSGDRQYKFKCCNDERFDHGNCRQSHHLNSAGKNFNFTVDRDRRFYITGISSCFDSEIKDRVWKIDFCRSVPE
;
A
#
# COMPACT_ATOMS: atom_id res chain seq x y z
N MET A 1 39.70 29.51 9.79
CA MET A 1 38.31 30.00 9.72
C MET A 1 37.50 29.00 8.91
N ILE A 2 36.32 28.60 9.40
CA ILE A 2 35.51 27.54 8.79
C ILE A 2 34.45 28.18 7.88
N ARG A 3 34.34 27.70 6.64
CA ARG A 3 33.20 27.91 5.72
C ARG A 3 33.07 26.63 4.90
N GLY A 4 32.00 25.84 4.95
CA GLY A 4 30.71 26.03 5.62
C GLY A 4 29.60 26.35 4.63
N THR A 5 29.32 25.43 3.70
CA THR A 5 28.16 25.45 2.80
C THR A 5 27.56 24.05 2.68
N THR A 6 26.69 23.71 3.62
CA THR A 6 25.76 22.57 3.52
C THR A 6 24.63 22.94 2.57
N LEU A 7 24.48 22.21 1.46
CA LEU A 7 23.36 22.34 0.54
C LEU A 7 22.43 21.11 0.62
N LEU A 8 21.28 21.33 1.27
CA LEU A 8 19.96 20.77 0.96
C LEU A 8 19.90 19.37 0.32
N ALA A 9 19.87 18.34 1.17
CA ALA A 9 19.31 17.03 0.82
C ALA A 9 17.91 16.89 1.45
N MET A 10 16.87 17.40 0.77
CA MET A 10 15.47 17.29 1.20
C MET A 10 14.54 17.01 0.00
N ALA A 11 14.50 15.75 -0.47
CA ALA A 11 13.48 15.28 -1.43
C ALA A 11 13.36 13.74 -1.56
N VAL A 12 13.18 12.99 -0.46
CA VAL A 12 12.66 11.60 -0.54
C VAL A 12 11.58 11.38 0.52
N VAL A 13 10.39 11.96 0.31
CA VAL A 13 9.19 11.65 1.10
C VAL A 13 7.97 11.55 0.18
N LEU A 14 7.96 10.53 -0.69
CA LEU A 14 6.75 10.02 -1.34
C LEU A 14 6.85 8.49 -1.39
N GLY A 15 6.04 7.79 -0.57
CA GLY A 15 6.05 6.32 -0.50
C GLY A 15 5.41 5.72 0.75
N LEU A 16 5.37 6.42 1.88
CA LEU A 16 4.83 5.92 3.16
C LEU A 16 3.30 6.09 3.30
N ALA A 17 2.54 5.60 2.32
CA ALA A 17 1.08 5.59 2.34
C ALA A 17 0.46 4.18 2.47
N CYS A 18 1.27 3.16 2.80
CA CYS A 18 0.80 1.77 2.91
C CYS A 18 1.03 1.10 4.29
N VAL A 19 1.42 1.85 5.34
CA VAL A 19 1.65 1.31 6.69
C VAL A 19 0.97 2.15 7.78
N PHE A 20 -0.37 2.26 7.75
CA PHE A 20 -1.15 2.64 8.93
C PHE A 20 -2.48 1.88 8.97
N GLY A 21 -2.52 0.78 9.72
CA GLY A 21 -3.69 -0.09 9.71
C GLY A 21 -3.69 -1.30 10.64
N LYS A 22 -3.12 -1.25 11.86
CA LYS A 22 -3.62 -1.96 13.06
C LYS A 22 -2.79 -1.63 14.33
N GLY A 23 -3.46 -1.74 15.47
CA GLY A 23 -3.05 -1.20 16.76
C GLY A 23 -1.79 -1.80 17.40
N THR A 24 -1.22 -1.02 18.31
CA THR A 24 -0.15 -1.41 19.23
C THR A 24 -0.67 -2.35 20.30
N ASP A 25 -0.13 -3.57 20.37
CA ASP A 25 -0.22 -4.41 21.57
C ASP A 25 1.19 -4.73 22.09
N THR A 26 1.59 -3.98 23.11
CA THR A 26 2.89 -4.13 23.77
C THR A 26 2.86 -5.33 24.70
N LYS A 27 3.71 -6.35 24.47
CA LYS A 27 4.07 -7.33 25.50
C LYS A 27 5.58 -7.34 25.74
N LYS A 28 5.94 -7.50 27.01
CA LYS A 28 7.23 -7.21 27.61
C LYS A 28 7.71 -8.44 28.40
N GLY A 29 9.02 -8.70 28.40
CA GLY A 29 9.64 -9.86 29.05
C GLY A 29 9.86 -11.05 28.10
N GLN A 30 10.91 -11.87 28.25
CA GLN A 30 11.83 -11.98 29.39
C GLN A 30 13.26 -12.38 28.95
N GLU A 31 14.22 -12.21 29.85
CA GLU A 31 15.67 -12.22 29.67
C GLU A 31 16.32 -13.56 30.01
N SER A 32 17.43 -13.94 29.33
CA SER A 32 18.37 -14.97 29.82
C SER A 32 19.80 -14.86 29.23
N THR A 33 20.67 -14.13 29.94
CA THR A 33 22.08 -14.44 30.27
C THR A 33 22.90 -15.45 29.43
N HIS A 34 24.05 -15.00 28.89
CA HIS A 34 25.43 -15.36 29.32
C HIS A 34 26.49 -15.09 28.23
N ILE A 35 27.39 -14.11 28.43
CA ILE A 35 28.83 -14.18 28.05
C ILE A 35 29.62 -13.37 29.09
N LEU A 36 30.76 -13.91 29.56
CA LEU A 36 31.71 -13.25 30.48
C LEU A 36 32.84 -12.59 29.68
N LEU A 37 33.43 -11.50 30.22
CA LEU A 37 34.86 -11.41 30.60
C LEU A 37 35.32 -9.97 30.94
N ASN A 38 35.63 -9.78 32.22
CA ASN A 38 36.71 -8.97 32.84
C ASN A 38 37.34 -7.77 32.10
N ILE A 39 37.24 -6.58 32.70
CA ILE A 39 38.32 -5.58 32.78
C ILE A 39 38.35 -5.04 34.22
N ASP A 40 39.55 -4.95 34.82
CA ASP A 40 39.80 -4.52 36.20
C ASP A 40 40.01 -2.97 36.29
N PRO A 41 39.78 -2.31 37.43
CA PRO A 41 39.72 -0.84 37.53
C PRO A 41 41.04 -0.20 37.98
N ASN A 42 41.17 1.12 37.80
CA ASN A 42 41.96 1.99 38.69
C ASN A 42 41.53 3.48 38.60
N VAL A 43 41.15 4.03 39.77
CA VAL A 43 41.63 5.30 40.39
C VAL A 43 41.47 6.61 39.56
N ALA A 44 40.59 7.57 39.89
CA ALA A 44 40.46 8.44 41.11
C ALA A 44 41.58 9.51 41.21
N ASP A 45 41.43 10.76 41.66
CA ASP A 45 40.41 11.55 42.39
C ASP A 45 40.32 13.00 41.80
N GLY A 46 39.23 13.78 41.84
CA GLY A 46 38.69 14.57 42.99
C GLY A 46 38.96 16.10 42.78
N PRO A 47 38.48 17.06 43.60
CA PRO A 47 37.30 17.17 44.50
C PRO A 47 36.20 18.11 43.88
N GLY A 48 35.06 18.49 44.48
CA GLY A 48 34.48 18.23 45.80
C GLY A 48 34.36 19.49 46.69
N ASP A 49 33.20 20.19 46.68
CA ASP A 49 32.64 21.05 47.77
C ASP A 49 31.24 21.60 47.32
N LYS A 50 30.10 21.34 48.03
CA LYS A 50 29.52 21.98 49.25
C LYS A 50 28.89 23.37 49.00
N GLU A 51 27.69 23.77 49.50
CA GLU A 51 26.60 23.11 50.25
C GLU A 51 25.32 24.03 50.29
N LYS A 52 24.15 23.47 50.69
CA LYS A 52 22.86 24.11 51.13
C LYS A 52 21.91 24.69 50.04
N LYS A 53 20.59 24.40 49.98
CA LYS A 53 19.48 24.32 50.98
C LYS A 53 19.03 25.69 51.53
N ASP A 54 17.75 26.06 51.67
CA ASP A 54 16.43 25.52 51.25
C ASP A 54 15.47 26.75 51.18
N GLY A 55 14.25 26.77 50.61
CA GLY A 55 13.41 25.74 49.98
C GLY A 55 11.95 25.81 50.48
N HIS A 56 10.95 26.17 49.64
CA HIS A 56 9.53 26.10 50.03
C HIS A 56 8.54 25.78 48.90
N VAL A 57 7.48 25.06 49.28
CA VAL A 57 6.38 24.52 48.45
C VAL A 57 5.41 25.59 47.94
N ASN A 58 4.85 25.41 46.73
CA ASN A 58 3.43 25.61 46.40
C ASN A 58 3.07 25.13 44.96
N ASP A 59 2.39 23.99 44.86
CA ASP A 59 1.50 23.61 43.73
C ASP A 59 0.06 24.01 44.14
N PRO A 60 -0.71 24.70 43.27
CA PRO A 60 -1.89 24.00 42.75
C PRO A 60 -2.29 24.38 41.30
N TYR A 61 -2.50 23.34 40.48
CA TYR A 61 -3.67 23.16 39.58
C TYR A 61 -4.32 24.41 38.95
N TRP A 62 -4.10 24.61 37.64
CA TRP A 62 -4.93 25.50 36.81
C TRP A 62 -6.24 24.84 36.37
N GLY A 63 -7.35 25.23 36.99
CA GLY A 63 -8.68 24.71 36.69
C GLY A 63 -9.37 25.34 35.46
N HIS A 64 -10.11 24.53 34.70
CA HIS A 64 -10.96 25.00 33.61
C HIS A 64 -12.17 25.81 34.13
N ARG A 65 -12.29 27.05 33.66
CA ARG A 65 -13.35 28.00 34.06
C ARG A 65 -14.48 28.04 33.03
N SER A 66 -15.46 27.16 33.12
CA SER A 66 -16.73 27.28 32.37
C SER A 66 -17.75 28.14 33.13
N ARG A 67 -18.35 29.13 32.46
CA ARG A 67 -19.26 30.11 33.09
C ARG A 67 -20.67 29.53 33.27
N LYS A 68 -21.25 29.78 34.45
CA LYS A 68 -22.64 29.40 34.81
C LYS A 68 -23.66 30.04 33.87
N SER A 69 -24.51 29.23 33.24
CA SER A 69 -25.79 29.69 32.68
C SER A 69 -26.88 29.61 33.76
N ARG A 70 -27.58 30.73 34.00
CA ARG A 70 -28.85 30.78 34.74
C ARG A 70 -29.86 31.47 33.83
N TYR A 71 -30.95 30.78 33.49
CA TYR A 71 -32.34 31.15 33.86
C TYR A 71 -33.34 30.27 33.10
N ARG A 72 -34.29 29.67 33.84
CA ARG A 72 -35.45 28.97 33.28
C ARG A 72 -36.55 29.97 32.94
N ARG A 73 -37.24 29.80 31.82
CA ARG A 73 -38.70 30.02 31.72
C ARG A 73 -39.36 28.91 30.89
N PRO A 74 -40.55 28.39 31.26
CA PRO A 74 -41.16 27.25 30.58
C PRO A 74 -42.24 27.66 29.56
N TYR A 75 -42.35 26.91 28.46
CA TYR A 75 -43.47 27.01 27.52
C TYR A 75 -44.57 25.97 27.83
N PRO A 76 -45.83 26.17 27.40
CA PRO A 76 -47.00 25.57 28.06
C PRO A 76 -47.22 24.08 27.80
N SER A 77 -47.80 23.40 28.80
CA SER A 77 -48.25 22.02 28.73
C SER A 77 -49.49 21.85 27.83
N ARG A 78 -49.27 21.52 26.55
CA ARG A 78 -50.35 20.94 25.73
C ARG A 78 -50.75 19.59 26.30
N ARG A 79 -51.95 19.51 26.91
CA ARG A 79 -52.61 18.24 27.26
C ARG A 79 -52.77 17.39 25.99
N ARG A 80 -51.99 16.32 25.84
CA ARG A 80 -52.31 15.23 24.90
C ARG A 80 -53.14 14.20 25.66
N SER A 81 -54.38 14.00 25.22
CA SER A 81 -55.19 12.87 25.65
C SER A 81 -54.46 11.56 25.32
N TYR A 82 -54.35 10.67 26.30
CA TYR A 82 -53.89 9.31 26.06
C TYR A 82 -54.98 8.54 25.29
N PRO A 83 -54.69 7.93 24.14
CA PRO A 83 -55.58 6.94 23.54
C PRO A 83 -55.73 5.75 24.50
N SER A 84 -56.92 5.15 24.56
CA SER A 84 -57.15 3.99 25.43
C SER A 84 -56.22 2.83 25.04
N ARG A 85 -55.83 2.03 26.05
CA ARG A 85 -54.96 0.86 25.86
C ARG A 85 -55.60 -0.10 24.86
N ARG A 86 -55.04 -0.21 23.65
CA ARG A 86 -55.29 -1.36 22.78
C ARG A 86 -54.66 -2.60 23.43
N PRO A 87 -55.30 -3.79 23.37
CA PRO A 87 -54.66 -5.03 23.80
C PRO A 87 -53.34 -5.25 23.04
N TYR A 88 -52.35 -5.81 23.73
CA TYR A 88 -51.09 -6.22 23.09
C TYR A 88 -51.39 -7.23 21.98
N PRO A 89 -50.89 -7.03 20.74
CA PRO A 89 -50.88 -8.09 19.74
C PRO A 89 -50.06 -9.26 20.29
N SER A 90 -50.60 -10.48 20.19
CA SER A 90 -49.90 -11.70 20.57
C SER A 90 -48.57 -11.80 19.81
N HIS A 91 -47.48 -12.17 20.51
CA HIS A 91 -46.17 -12.43 19.92
C HIS A 91 -46.18 -13.73 19.10
N THR A 92 -46.90 -13.76 17.98
CA THR A 92 -46.58 -14.66 16.87
C THR A 92 -45.22 -14.24 16.34
N LYS A 93 -44.21 -15.11 16.50
CA LYS A 93 -42.89 -14.93 15.88
C LYS A 93 -43.11 -14.59 14.40
N PRO A 94 -42.41 -13.59 13.82
CA PRO A 94 -42.46 -13.40 12.38
C PRO A 94 -42.07 -14.74 11.72
N PRO A 95 -42.74 -15.17 10.65
CA PRO A 95 -42.34 -16.37 9.93
C PRO A 95 -40.87 -16.21 9.58
N TYR A 96 -40.08 -17.26 9.83
CA TYR A 96 -38.65 -17.25 9.52
C TYR A 96 -38.48 -16.71 8.10
N HIS A 97 -37.81 -15.56 7.97
CA HIS A 97 -37.27 -15.19 6.68
C HIS A 97 -36.30 -16.30 6.32
N THR A 98 -36.77 -17.22 5.48
CA THR A 98 -35.90 -18.14 4.76
C THR A 98 -34.93 -17.24 4.01
N HIS A 99 -33.72 -17.09 4.55
CA HIS A 99 -32.60 -16.66 3.77
C HIS A 99 -32.64 -17.53 2.53
N LYS A 100 -32.92 -16.94 1.36
CA LYS A 100 -32.70 -17.64 0.10
C LYS A 100 -31.30 -18.22 0.22
N PRO A 101 -31.11 -19.54 0.05
CA PRO A 101 -29.76 -20.08 0.07
C PRO A 101 -28.95 -19.22 -0.89
N TYR A 102 -27.87 -18.61 -0.40
CA TYR A 102 -26.90 -17.98 -1.29
C TYR A 102 -26.62 -19.02 -2.37
N PRO A 103 -26.72 -18.66 -3.67
CA PRO A 103 -26.55 -19.64 -4.73
C PRO A 103 -25.27 -20.40 -4.44
N THR A 104 -25.39 -21.71 -4.21
CA THR A 104 -24.25 -22.57 -3.95
C THR A 104 -23.40 -22.49 -5.19
N GLN A 105 -22.41 -21.60 -5.17
CA GLN A 105 -21.62 -21.31 -6.36
C GLN A 105 -20.97 -22.64 -6.73
N GLY A 106 -21.12 -23.02 -8.00
CA GLY A 106 -20.45 -24.20 -8.53
C GLY A 106 -18.94 -24.08 -8.30
N PRO A 107 -18.19 -25.19 -8.49
CA PRO A 107 -16.74 -25.17 -8.34
C PRO A 107 -16.13 -23.97 -9.05
N CYS A 108 -15.24 -23.24 -8.36
CA CYS A 108 -14.74 -21.95 -8.83
C CYS A 108 -14.23 -22.06 -10.27
N SER A 109 -14.84 -21.30 -11.17
CA SER A 109 -14.50 -21.44 -12.59
C SER A 109 -13.03 -21.09 -12.82
N SER A 110 -12.34 -21.96 -13.54
CA SER A 110 -11.00 -21.72 -14.10
C SER A 110 -11.05 -20.96 -15.43
N SER A 111 -12.22 -20.79 -16.05
CA SER A 111 -12.33 -20.16 -17.38
C SER A 111 -11.85 -18.71 -17.37
N ARG A 112 -10.92 -18.35 -18.26
CA ARG A 112 -10.47 -16.95 -18.42
C ARG A 112 -11.57 -16.11 -19.12
N PRO A 113 -11.78 -14.83 -18.76
CA PRO A 113 -12.75 -13.96 -19.43
C PRO A 113 -12.40 -13.74 -20.91
N ALA A 114 -13.40 -13.49 -21.76
CA ALA A 114 -13.16 -13.07 -23.14
C ALA A 114 -12.62 -11.63 -23.22
N GLY A 115 -12.12 -11.23 -24.40
CA GLY A 115 -11.74 -9.84 -24.69
C GLY A 115 -10.35 -9.41 -24.22
N ALA A 116 -9.44 -10.35 -23.97
CA ALA A 116 -8.00 -10.08 -23.83
C ALA A 116 -7.17 -11.34 -24.13
N THR A 117 -5.94 -11.15 -24.62
CA THR A 117 -4.94 -12.22 -24.74
C THR A 117 -4.23 -12.36 -23.39
N TRP A 118 -4.82 -13.17 -22.51
CA TRP A 118 -4.27 -13.44 -21.18
C TRP A 118 -2.97 -14.26 -21.27
N VAL A 119 -1.93 -13.81 -20.59
CA VAL A 119 -0.57 -14.40 -20.66
C VAL A 119 -0.28 -15.41 -19.55
N ASN A 120 -1.20 -15.57 -18.59
CA ASN A 120 -1.14 -16.60 -17.55
C ASN A 120 -2.52 -17.21 -17.26
N GLU A 121 -2.52 -18.38 -16.65
CA GLU A 121 -3.68 -19.01 -16.01
C GLU A 121 -3.77 -18.61 -14.52
N TRP A 122 -4.93 -18.83 -13.89
CA TRP A 122 -5.09 -18.70 -12.44
C TRP A 122 -4.11 -19.62 -11.70
N HIS A 123 -3.45 -19.08 -10.67
CA HIS A 123 -2.35 -19.69 -9.90
C HIS A 123 -1.12 -20.08 -10.73
N GLY A 124 -1.17 -19.93 -12.05
CA GLY A 124 -0.09 -20.23 -12.97
C GLY A 124 1.02 -19.18 -12.92
N LYS A 125 2.20 -19.59 -13.38
CA LYS A 125 3.31 -18.68 -13.64
C LYS A 125 2.91 -17.66 -14.72
N LEU A 126 3.27 -16.41 -14.48
CA LEU A 126 3.29 -15.34 -15.47
C LEU A 126 4.72 -15.21 -16.03
N PHE A 127 4.84 -15.14 -17.35
CA PHE A 127 6.05 -14.70 -18.04
C PHE A 127 5.63 -13.98 -19.32
N PHE A 128 6.06 -12.74 -19.49
CA PHE A 128 5.80 -11.91 -20.66
C PHE A 128 6.99 -11.01 -20.96
N GLU A 129 7.32 -10.84 -22.23
CA GLU A 129 8.41 -9.99 -22.69
C GLU A 129 8.04 -9.33 -24.03
N CYS A 130 8.35 -8.03 -24.14
CA CYS A 130 8.29 -7.26 -25.38
C CYS A 130 9.54 -7.49 -26.23
N LEU A 131 9.40 -7.42 -27.55
CA LEU A 131 10.54 -7.54 -28.47
C LEU A 131 11.55 -6.40 -28.25
N ARG A 132 12.83 -6.63 -28.61
CA ARG A 132 13.89 -5.60 -28.53
C ARG A 132 13.47 -4.31 -29.25
N GLY A 133 13.69 -3.15 -28.61
CA GLY A 133 13.20 -1.87 -29.13
C GLY A 133 11.69 -1.66 -28.94
N GLN A 134 11.06 -2.41 -28.03
CA GLN A 134 9.69 -2.19 -27.55
C GLN A 134 9.67 -2.16 -26.02
N SER A 135 8.67 -1.48 -25.47
CA SER A 135 8.38 -1.45 -24.03
C SER A 135 6.87 -1.54 -23.79
N LEU A 136 6.48 -1.75 -22.53
CA LEU A 136 5.08 -1.83 -22.13
C LEU A 136 4.37 -0.48 -22.33
N THR A 137 3.22 -0.56 -23.01
CA THR A 137 2.32 0.58 -23.26
C THR A 137 0.89 0.31 -22.79
N HIS A 138 0.54 -0.95 -22.55
CA HIS A 138 -0.75 -1.35 -21.99
C HIS A 138 -0.56 -2.48 -20.98
N ILE A 139 -1.30 -2.40 -19.87
CA ILE A 139 -1.35 -3.39 -18.80
C ILE A 139 -2.79 -3.53 -18.30
N LYS A 140 -3.32 -4.74 -18.38
CA LYS A 140 -4.65 -5.11 -17.89
C LYS A 140 -4.53 -6.28 -16.92
N SER A 141 -5.28 -6.23 -15.83
CA SER A 141 -5.38 -7.33 -14.89
C SER A 141 -6.80 -7.53 -14.37
N ASP A 142 -7.27 -8.78 -14.48
CA ASP A 142 -8.55 -9.21 -13.91
C ASP A 142 -8.29 -10.08 -12.67
N PHE A 143 -8.98 -9.75 -11.58
CA PHE A 143 -8.99 -10.54 -10.34
C PHE A 143 -10.23 -11.43 -10.29
N ARG A 144 -10.12 -12.61 -9.68
CA ARG A 144 -11.28 -13.48 -9.42
C ARG A 144 -11.35 -13.88 -7.96
N ASP A 145 -12.44 -13.48 -7.30
CA ASP A 145 -12.60 -13.66 -5.86
C ASP A 145 -12.50 -15.12 -5.39
N CYS A 146 -13.14 -16.06 -6.11
CA CYS A 146 -13.05 -17.48 -5.74
C CYS A 146 -11.67 -18.11 -6.05
N GLN A 147 -10.83 -17.47 -6.86
CA GLN A 147 -9.44 -17.88 -7.09
C GLN A 147 -8.47 -17.18 -6.13
N LYS A 148 -8.81 -15.98 -5.62
CA LYS A 148 -7.91 -15.11 -4.85
C LYS A 148 -6.59 -14.85 -5.59
N ASP A 149 -6.71 -14.59 -6.89
CA ASP A 149 -5.58 -14.40 -7.80
C ASP A 149 -5.92 -13.46 -8.99
N ARG A 150 -4.88 -13.01 -9.70
CA ARG A 150 -4.92 -12.18 -10.90
C ARG A 150 -4.37 -12.88 -12.13
N ILE A 151 -5.08 -12.72 -13.24
CA ILE A 151 -4.55 -12.94 -14.59
C ILE A 151 -4.21 -11.59 -15.24
N TRP A 152 -3.27 -11.64 -16.19
CA TRP A 152 -2.64 -10.47 -16.79
C TRP A 152 -2.69 -10.50 -18.31
N ALA A 153 -2.79 -9.33 -18.92
CA ALA A 153 -2.66 -9.12 -20.36
C ALA A 153 -1.89 -7.82 -20.61
N PHE A 154 -1.00 -7.83 -21.60
CA PHE A 154 -0.05 -6.75 -21.85
C PHE A 154 -0.09 -6.30 -23.31
N GLY A 155 0.35 -5.06 -23.56
CA GLY A 155 0.58 -4.53 -24.90
C GLY A 155 1.92 -3.84 -25.01
N CYS A 156 2.70 -4.20 -26.03
CA CYS A 156 4.00 -3.60 -26.34
C CYS A 156 3.87 -2.53 -27.42
N GLY A 157 4.70 -1.49 -27.35
CA GLY A 157 4.85 -0.51 -28.40
C GLY A 157 6.32 -0.24 -28.68
N TYR A 158 6.66 0.10 -29.93
CA TYR A 158 8.02 0.53 -30.29
C TYR A 158 8.47 1.66 -29.36
N ASN A 159 9.66 1.50 -28.78
CA ASN A 159 10.37 2.48 -27.98
C ASN A 159 11.87 2.37 -28.30
N GLU A 160 12.41 3.41 -28.93
CA GLU A 160 13.82 3.49 -29.28
C GLU A 160 14.74 3.50 -28.05
N ALA A 161 14.28 4.07 -26.94
CA ALA A 161 14.96 4.04 -25.64
C ALA A 161 14.93 2.66 -24.94
N SER A 162 14.50 1.60 -25.63
CA SER A 162 14.45 0.22 -25.12
C SER A 162 15.13 -0.77 -26.07
N LYS A 163 16.10 -0.29 -26.87
CA LYS A 163 16.90 -1.11 -27.79
C LYS A 163 18.07 -1.81 -27.11
N GLU A 164 18.69 -1.19 -26.11
CA GLU A 164 19.91 -1.69 -25.48
C GLU A 164 19.70 -2.16 -24.02
N SER A 165 20.78 -2.63 -23.39
CA SER A 165 20.93 -2.88 -21.94
C SER A 165 19.75 -3.55 -21.22
N CYS A 166 19.16 -4.57 -21.87
CA CYS A 166 18.01 -5.31 -21.35
C CYS A 166 18.39 -6.32 -20.25
N HIS A 167 17.82 -6.16 -19.05
CA HIS A 167 18.05 -7.05 -17.91
C HIS A 167 16.77 -7.30 -17.10
N TRP A 168 16.66 -8.50 -16.50
CA TRP A 168 15.64 -8.80 -15.50
C TRP A 168 16.13 -8.40 -14.10
N THR A 169 15.21 -8.07 -13.19
CA THR A 169 15.55 -7.92 -11.76
C THR A 169 16.20 -9.21 -11.23
N HIS A 170 17.34 -9.09 -10.56
CA HIS A 170 18.07 -10.26 -10.02
C HIS A 170 17.17 -11.10 -9.09
N GLY A 171 16.55 -10.45 -8.11
CA GLY A 171 15.54 -11.02 -7.22
C GLY A 171 14.10 -10.72 -7.64
N TYR A 172 13.15 -11.11 -6.80
CA TYR A 172 11.79 -10.56 -6.84
C TYR A 172 11.79 -9.12 -6.31
N ALA A 173 10.98 -8.26 -6.93
CA ALA A 173 10.79 -6.87 -6.53
C ALA A 173 9.94 -6.72 -5.25
N ASN A 174 9.38 -7.81 -4.72
CA ASN A 174 8.67 -7.85 -3.45
C ASN A 174 8.81 -9.21 -2.74
N GLN A 175 8.65 -9.16 -1.42
CA GLN A 175 8.28 -10.33 -0.63
C GLN A 175 6.76 -10.56 -0.69
N GLU A 176 6.34 -11.76 -0.30
CA GLU A 176 4.91 -12.07 -0.20
C GLU A 176 4.20 -11.14 0.78
N LYS A 177 3.02 -10.66 0.41
CA LYS A 177 2.16 -9.71 1.17
C LYS A 177 2.75 -8.32 1.42
N GLU A 178 4.00 -8.09 1.02
CA GLU A 178 4.64 -6.78 1.10
C GLU A 178 4.33 -5.90 -0.11
N GLY A 179 4.60 -4.61 0.03
CA GLY A 179 4.48 -3.64 -1.06
C GLY A 179 5.44 -3.90 -2.23
N ILE A 180 5.06 -3.44 -3.42
CA ILE A 180 5.96 -3.25 -4.56
C ILE A 180 6.15 -1.74 -4.70
N PHE A 181 7.40 -1.29 -4.80
CA PHE A 181 7.75 0.07 -5.21
C PHE A 181 8.95 -0.04 -6.14
N PHE A 182 8.70 -0.07 -7.45
CA PHE A 182 9.72 -0.40 -8.44
C PHE A 182 9.70 0.56 -9.62
N ASN A 183 10.84 1.14 -9.94
CA ASN A 183 11.11 1.83 -11.20
C ASN A 183 12.35 1.19 -11.83
N CYS A 184 12.39 1.14 -13.16
CA CYS A 184 13.57 0.65 -13.86
C CYS A 184 14.79 1.55 -13.57
N PRO A 185 15.98 0.97 -13.30
CA PRO A 185 17.22 1.74 -13.14
C PRO A 185 17.64 2.37 -14.48
N ASN A 186 18.60 3.30 -14.41
CA ASN A 186 19.24 3.94 -15.58
C ASN A 186 18.23 4.53 -16.57
N HIS A 187 17.16 5.14 -16.04
CA HIS A 187 16.03 5.69 -16.81
C HIS A 187 15.47 4.70 -17.85
N GLY A 188 15.47 3.42 -17.50
CA GLY A 188 14.91 2.36 -18.32
C GLY A 188 13.38 2.34 -18.35
N PHE A 189 12.86 1.46 -19.20
CA PHE A 189 11.44 1.23 -19.39
C PHE A 189 11.12 -0.24 -19.17
N ILE A 190 9.94 -0.54 -18.61
CA ILE A 190 9.54 -1.92 -18.37
C ILE A 190 9.24 -2.58 -19.71
N SER A 191 9.98 -3.62 -20.03
CA SER A 191 9.86 -4.44 -21.24
C SER A 191 9.39 -5.86 -20.96
N GLY A 192 9.18 -6.24 -19.69
CA GLY A 192 8.75 -7.59 -19.34
C GLY A 192 8.28 -7.74 -17.90
N PHE A 193 7.52 -8.81 -17.68
CA PHE A 193 6.82 -9.13 -16.44
C PHE A 193 6.91 -10.64 -16.19
N ASP A 194 7.43 -11.06 -15.04
CA ASP A 194 7.42 -12.44 -14.58
C ASP A 194 6.83 -12.48 -13.18
N SER A 195 6.04 -13.50 -12.87
CA SER A 195 5.51 -13.68 -11.52
C SER A 195 5.14 -15.11 -11.21
N ILE A 196 5.40 -15.52 -9.97
CA ILE A 196 4.88 -16.76 -9.39
C ILE A 196 3.75 -16.45 -8.40
N TYR A 197 2.73 -17.30 -8.38
CA TYR A 197 1.72 -17.33 -7.31
C TYR A 197 2.23 -18.21 -6.17
N THR A 198 1.99 -17.80 -4.93
CA THR A 198 2.51 -18.48 -3.73
C THR A 198 1.38 -19.05 -2.87
N SER A 199 1.73 -19.99 -1.98
CA SER A 199 0.78 -20.62 -1.07
C SER A 199 0.12 -19.65 -0.08
N SER A 200 0.70 -18.45 0.13
CA SER A 200 0.13 -17.46 1.04
C SER A 200 -1.06 -16.69 0.46
N GLY A 201 -1.36 -16.88 -0.83
CA GLY A 201 -2.45 -16.24 -1.56
C GLY A 201 -2.07 -14.90 -2.18
N ASP A 202 -0.86 -14.81 -2.72
CA ASP A 202 -0.27 -13.60 -3.29
C ASP A 202 0.71 -13.96 -4.42
N ARG A 203 1.27 -12.93 -5.07
CA ARG A 203 2.26 -13.04 -6.13
C ARG A 203 3.55 -12.30 -5.80
N GLN A 204 4.68 -12.93 -6.11
CA GLN A 204 5.98 -12.25 -6.20
C GLN A 204 6.25 -11.89 -7.66
N TYR A 205 6.83 -10.72 -7.91
CA TYR A 205 7.02 -10.18 -9.27
C TYR A 205 8.49 -9.93 -9.58
N LYS A 206 8.87 -10.15 -10.84
CA LYS A 206 10.11 -9.66 -11.46
C LYS A 206 9.75 -8.81 -12.67
N PHE A 207 10.60 -7.86 -12.97
CA PHE A 207 10.42 -6.96 -14.11
C PHE A 207 11.65 -7.02 -15.02
N LYS A 208 11.43 -6.89 -16.32
CA LYS A 208 12.50 -6.66 -17.29
C LYS A 208 12.56 -5.18 -17.58
N CYS A 209 13.76 -4.63 -17.53
CA CYS A 209 14.07 -3.25 -17.89
C CYS A 209 14.98 -3.25 -19.10
N CYS A 210 14.72 -2.36 -20.05
CA CYS A 210 15.65 -2.02 -21.14
C CYS A 210 15.84 -0.51 -21.18
N ASN A 211 17.06 -0.06 -21.45
CA ASN A 211 17.42 1.35 -21.57
C ASN A 211 18.42 1.54 -22.71
N ASP A 212 18.44 2.71 -23.32
CA ASP A 212 19.46 3.12 -24.29
C ASP A 212 20.01 4.44 -23.76
N GLU A 213 21.33 4.51 -23.54
CA GLU A 213 22.01 5.63 -22.87
C GLU A 213 21.96 6.95 -23.65
N ARG A 214 21.33 6.97 -24.82
CA ARG A 214 21.06 8.19 -25.61
C ARG A 214 19.68 8.81 -25.29
N PHE A 215 18.97 8.27 -24.31
CA PHE A 215 17.60 8.65 -23.99
C PHE A 215 17.35 8.72 -22.48
N ASP A 216 16.57 9.72 -22.10
CA ASP A 216 16.20 10.02 -20.72
C ASP A 216 14.65 10.05 -20.53
N HIS A 217 14.24 10.21 -19.27
CA HIS A 217 12.86 10.34 -18.80
C HIS A 217 12.42 11.81 -18.76
N GLY A 218 11.47 12.18 -19.63
CA GLY A 218 10.79 13.48 -19.59
C GLY A 218 9.37 13.40 -19.02
N ASN A 219 8.89 14.45 -18.35
CA ASN A 219 7.46 14.62 -17.99
C ASN A 219 6.86 13.40 -17.24
N CYS A 220 7.62 12.79 -16.33
CA CYS A 220 7.21 11.62 -15.56
C CYS A 220 5.93 11.85 -14.74
N ARG A 221 5.11 10.81 -14.64
CA ARG A 221 3.81 10.82 -13.95
C ARG A 221 3.57 9.47 -13.27
N GLN A 222 2.91 9.51 -12.13
CA GLN A 222 2.29 8.34 -11.52
C GLN A 222 0.79 8.36 -11.78
N SER A 223 0.17 7.20 -11.99
CA SER A 223 -1.28 7.07 -12.04
C SER A 223 -1.93 7.32 -10.66
N HIS A 224 -3.24 7.52 -10.64
CA HIS A 224 -4.03 7.26 -9.42
C HIS A 224 -4.06 5.74 -9.13
N HIS A 225 -4.67 5.31 -8.03
CA HIS A 225 -4.93 3.88 -7.80
C HIS A 225 -5.82 3.34 -8.94
N LEU A 226 -5.29 2.41 -9.74
CA LEU A 226 -5.98 1.87 -10.92
C LEU A 226 -7.17 0.98 -10.55
N ASN A 227 -7.20 0.48 -9.31
CA ASN A 227 -8.25 -0.36 -8.75
C ASN A 227 -8.36 -0.19 -7.22
N SER A 228 -9.48 -0.63 -6.66
CA SER A 228 -9.55 -1.11 -5.28
C SER A 228 -9.22 -2.61 -5.22
N ALA A 229 -8.86 -3.13 -4.05
CA ALA A 229 -8.71 -4.57 -3.86
C ALA A 229 -9.99 -5.32 -4.30
N GLY A 230 -9.79 -6.46 -4.97
CA GLY A 230 -10.86 -7.28 -5.54
C GLY A 230 -11.44 -6.74 -6.85
N LYS A 231 -10.85 -5.71 -7.46
CA LYS A 231 -11.31 -5.08 -8.70
C LYS A 231 -10.28 -5.15 -9.82
N ASN A 232 -10.78 -5.29 -11.04
CA ASN A 232 -9.98 -5.33 -12.26
C ASN A 232 -9.49 -3.92 -12.63
N PHE A 233 -8.45 -3.83 -13.44
CA PHE A 233 -8.05 -2.57 -14.09
C PHE A 233 -7.54 -2.78 -15.50
N ASN A 234 -7.56 -1.70 -16.27
CA ASN A 234 -6.95 -1.57 -17.59
C ASN A 234 -6.28 -0.19 -17.65
N PHE A 235 -5.00 -0.14 -18.00
CA PHE A 235 -4.23 1.07 -18.14
C PHE A 235 -3.45 1.08 -19.46
N THR A 236 -3.50 2.20 -20.17
CA THR A 236 -2.77 2.44 -21.43
C THR A 236 -2.14 3.83 -21.39
N VAL A 237 -0.90 3.94 -21.85
CA VAL A 237 -0.19 5.22 -21.99
C VAL A 237 -0.45 5.84 -23.37
N ASP A 238 -0.39 7.17 -23.46
CA ASP A 238 -0.46 7.90 -24.72
C ASP A 238 0.84 7.72 -25.52
N ARG A 239 0.80 6.80 -26.48
CA ARG A 239 1.94 6.47 -27.36
C ARG A 239 2.27 7.58 -28.35
N ASP A 240 1.29 8.36 -28.81
CA ASP A 240 1.50 9.45 -29.76
C ASP A 240 2.30 10.58 -29.10
N ARG A 241 2.14 10.75 -27.78
CA ARG A 241 2.98 11.63 -26.96
C ARG A 241 4.31 11.01 -26.52
N ARG A 242 4.60 9.77 -26.92
CA ARG A 242 5.79 8.96 -26.56
C ARG A 242 5.90 8.62 -25.06
N PHE A 243 4.77 8.41 -24.38
CA PHE A 243 4.79 7.86 -23.02
C PHE A 243 4.97 6.34 -23.03
N TYR A 244 5.69 5.83 -22.04
CA TYR A 244 5.97 4.40 -21.82
C TYR A 244 5.99 4.10 -20.33
N ILE A 245 5.70 2.85 -19.95
CA ILE A 245 5.71 2.43 -18.55
C ILE A 245 7.16 2.27 -18.05
N THR A 246 7.49 2.93 -16.95
CA THR A 246 8.84 2.96 -16.35
C THR A 246 8.89 2.35 -14.95
N GLY A 247 7.74 2.26 -14.27
CA GLY A 247 7.64 1.68 -12.95
C GLY A 247 6.23 1.19 -12.61
N ILE A 248 6.16 0.46 -11.51
CA ILE A 248 4.93 -0.07 -10.95
C ILE A 248 5.01 -0.08 -9.42
N SER A 249 3.92 0.34 -8.79
CA SER A 249 3.76 0.36 -7.35
C SER A 249 2.50 -0.40 -6.95
N SER A 250 2.55 -1.09 -5.82
CA SER A 250 1.42 -1.89 -5.34
C SER A 250 1.44 -2.10 -3.83
N CYS A 251 0.25 -2.18 -3.22
CA CYS A 251 0.10 -2.56 -1.82
C CYS A 251 -0.93 -3.71 -1.71
N PHE A 252 -0.62 -4.68 -0.85
CA PHE A 252 -1.40 -5.90 -0.68
C PHE A 252 -2.50 -5.73 0.38
N ASP A 253 -3.68 -6.27 0.07
CA ASP A 253 -4.84 -6.34 0.95
C ASP A 253 -4.98 -7.78 1.47
N SER A 254 -4.85 -7.95 2.78
CA SER A 254 -4.87 -9.27 3.43
C SER A 254 -6.27 -9.87 3.64
N GLU A 255 -7.33 -9.04 3.56
CA GLU A 255 -8.72 -9.49 3.70
C GLU A 255 -9.23 -10.02 2.36
N ILE A 256 -8.99 -9.28 1.29
CA ILE A 256 -9.38 -9.67 -0.07
C ILE A 256 -8.40 -10.67 -0.67
N LYS A 257 -7.13 -10.70 -0.21
CA LYS A 257 -5.99 -11.39 -0.81
C LYS A 257 -5.76 -10.93 -2.25
N ASP A 258 -5.58 -9.62 -2.38
CA ASP A 258 -5.40 -8.95 -3.67
C ASP A 258 -4.51 -7.72 -3.54
N ARG A 259 -4.17 -7.09 -4.67
CA ARG A 259 -3.30 -5.93 -4.75
C ARG A 259 -3.99 -4.72 -5.36
N VAL A 260 -3.75 -3.54 -4.77
CA VAL A 260 -4.05 -2.23 -5.36
C VAL A 260 -2.83 -1.81 -6.18
N TRP A 261 -3.05 -1.25 -7.37
CA TRP A 261 -1.99 -0.97 -8.34
C TRP A 261 -1.88 0.50 -8.74
N LYS A 262 -0.65 0.92 -9.04
CA LYS A 262 -0.24 2.22 -9.59
C LYS A 262 0.85 1.99 -10.63
N ILE A 263 0.86 2.81 -11.67
CA ILE A 263 1.85 2.75 -12.75
C ILE A 263 2.58 4.09 -12.83
N ASP A 264 3.89 4.02 -12.90
CA ASP A 264 4.76 5.15 -13.21
C ASP A 264 5.11 5.10 -14.70
N PHE A 265 5.01 6.24 -15.36
CA PHE A 265 5.21 6.36 -16.79
C PHE A 265 5.85 7.71 -17.14
N CYS A 266 6.80 7.68 -18.07
CA CYS A 266 7.53 8.86 -18.52
C CYS A 266 7.53 8.94 -20.04
N ARG A 267 7.77 10.14 -20.56
CA ARG A 267 8.02 10.35 -21.97
C ARG A 267 9.46 9.97 -22.27
N SER A 268 9.70 9.21 -23.34
CA SER A 268 11.07 9.08 -23.87
C SER A 268 11.49 10.38 -24.57
N VAL A 269 12.62 10.93 -24.16
CA VAL A 269 13.32 12.05 -24.79
C VAL A 269 14.75 11.64 -25.11
N PRO A 270 15.34 12.06 -26.25
CA PRO A 270 16.79 12.01 -26.41
C PRO A 270 17.48 12.85 -25.33
N GLU A 271 18.66 12.42 -24.90
CA GLU A 271 19.56 13.21 -24.04
C GLU A 271 20.26 14.33 -24.83
#